data_AF-A0A7Y8PQU0-F1
#
_entry.id   AF-A0A7Y8PQU0-F1
#
_cell.length_a   1.000
_cell.length_b   1.000
_cell.length_c   1.000
_cell.angle_alpha   90.00
_cell.angle_beta   90.00
_cell.angle_gamma   90.00
#
_symmetry.space_group_name_H-M   'P 1'
#
loop_
_entity.id
_entity.type
_entity.pdbx_description
1 polymer ?
#
loop_
_entity_poly.entity_id
_entity_poly.type
_entity_poly.pdbx_seq_one_letter_code
_entity_poly.pdbx_strand_id
1 'polypeptide(L)'
;MGFEGEFASYDPLRRLLDSEKVKLLQERLKIRQQQKSGEECGISIIRKSELIESSLQPDLILAIDGSYQVHKVQNGFPGAEFGYVTIASVLIDLVQVSELEKQDFIEPKKFRETEKASTLESVFPGYNVILDSEKDAKVNRTGFVGDFLFKLGHLT
;
A
#
# COMPACT_ATOMS: atom_id res chain seq x y z
N MET A 1 15.02 -28.83 -3.31
CA MET A 1 15.86 -30.03 -3.17
C MET A 1 15.71 -30.51 -1.73
N GLY A 2 15.18 -31.71 -1.52
CA GLY A 2 15.06 -32.33 -0.19
C GLY A 2 16.35 -33.04 0.20
N PHE A 3 16.58 -33.24 1.50
CA PHE A 3 17.78 -33.88 2.03
C PHE A 3 17.87 -35.36 1.63
N GLU A 4 19.10 -35.89 1.55
CA GLU A 4 19.35 -37.32 1.30
C GLU A 4 18.73 -38.17 2.43
N GLY A 5 17.78 -39.03 2.08
CA GLY A 5 17.00 -39.86 3.01
C GLY A 5 15.63 -39.29 3.39
N GLU A 6 15.30 -38.08 2.97
CA GLU A 6 13.99 -37.47 3.21
C GLU A 6 13.04 -37.82 2.04
N PHE A 7 12.29 -38.91 2.19
CA PHE A 7 11.10 -39.09 1.36
C PHE A 7 10.06 -38.09 1.88
N ALA A 8 10.06 -36.88 1.33
CA ALA A 8 8.84 -36.08 1.25
C ALA A 8 7.85 -36.90 0.41
N SER A 9 7.24 -37.89 1.05
CA SER A 9 6.32 -38.81 0.39
C SER A 9 5.23 -37.93 -0.20
N TYR A 10 5.03 -37.99 -1.51
CA TYR A 10 3.89 -37.37 -2.15
C TYR A 10 2.57 -38.04 -1.71
N ASP A 11 2.66 -39.17 -1.00
CA ASP A 11 1.54 -39.98 -0.55
C ASP A 11 0.58 -39.28 0.42
N PRO A 12 1.00 -38.50 1.43
CA PRO A 12 0.05 -37.78 2.30
C PRO A 12 -0.70 -36.69 1.54
N LEU A 13 -0.03 -35.96 0.64
CA LEU A 13 -0.67 -34.96 -0.22
C LEU A 13 -1.64 -35.61 -1.21
N ARG A 14 -1.24 -36.75 -1.80
CA ARG A 14 -2.10 -37.57 -2.67
C ARG A 14 -3.32 -38.11 -1.93
N ARG A 15 -3.14 -38.66 -0.72
CA ARG A 15 -4.25 -39.13 0.14
C ARG A 15 -5.23 -38.01 0.48
N LEU A 16 -4.72 -36.80 0.70
CA LEU A 16 -5.55 -35.63 1.02
C LEU A 16 -6.39 -35.21 -0.19
N LEU A 17 -5.81 -35.20 -1.39
CA LEU A 17 -6.52 -35.00 -2.67
C LEU A 17 -7.52 -36.12 -2.99
N ASP A 18 -7.21 -37.36 -2.59
CA ASP A 18 -8.08 -38.51 -2.83
C ASP A 18 -9.28 -38.56 -1.88
N SER A 19 -9.27 -37.80 -0.80
CA SER A 19 -10.36 -37.79 0.17
C SER A 19 -11.66 -37.24 -0.42
N GLU A 20 -12.77 -37.91 -0.13
CA GLU A 20 -14.10 -37.50 -0.63
C GLU A 20 -14.47 -36.09 -0.20
N LYS A 21 -14.10 -35.68 1.02
CA LYS A 21 -14.34 -34.31 1.52
C LYS A 21 -13.66 -33.24 0.66
N VAL A 22 -12.44 -33.50 0.21
CA VAL A 22 -11.68 -32.56 -0.63
C VAL A 22 -12.22 -32.55 -2.05
N LYS A 23 -12.60 -33.70 -2.61
CA LYS A 23 -13.28 -33.79 -3.92
C LYS A 23 -14.61 -33.04 -3.95
N LEU A 24 -15.47 -33.26 -2.95
CA LEU A 24 -16.74 -32.54 -2.79
C LEU A 24 -16.54 -31.03 -2.62
N LEU A 25 -15.46 -30.60 -1.97
CA LEU A 25 -15.13 -29.18 -1.84
C LEU A 25 -14.63 -28.60 -3.16
N GLN A 26 -13.79 -29.34 -3.90
CA GLN A 26 -13.31 -28.94 -5.23
C GLN A 26 -14.46 -28.80 -6.24
N GLU A 27 -15.45 -29.69 -6.21
CA GLU A 27 -16.66 -29.57 -7.05
C GLU A 27 -17.48 -28.31 -6.76
N ARG A 28 -17.40 -27.81 -5.51
CA ARG A 28 -18.05 -26.56 -5.10
C ARG A 28 -17.22 -25.31 -5.41
N LEU A 29 -15.93 -25.46 -5.75
CA LEU A 29 -15.09 -24.35 -6.17
C LEU A 29 -15.55 -23.88 -7.55
N LYS A 30 -16.27 -22.77 -7.57
CA LYS A 30 -16.53 -22.05 -8.81
C LYS A 30 -15.33 -21.14 -9.07
N ILE A 31 -14.74 -21.25 -10.25
CA ILE A 31 -13.88 -20.17 -10.76
C ILE A 31 -14.77 -18.94 -10.75
N ARG A 32 -14.35 -17.91 -10.02
CA ARG A 32 -15.02 -16.61 -10.09
C ARG A 32 -14.87 -16.16 -11.53
N GLN A 33 -15.89 -16.41 -12.34
CA GLN A 33 -16.04 -15.71 -13.59
C GLN A 33 -16.09 -14.26 -13.17
N GLN A 34 -15.08 -13.49 -13.58
CA GLN A 34 -15.18 -12.06 -13.61
C GLN A 34 -16.53 -11.85 -14.28
N GLN A 35 -17.53 -11.35 -13.53
CA GLN A 35 -18.76 -10.97 -14.18
C GLN A 35 -18.26 -10.03 -15.28
N LYS A 36 -18.45 -10.41 -16.54
CA LYS A 36 -18.75 -9.41 -17.54
C LYS A 36 -20.06 -8.84 -17.04
N SER A 37 -19.98 -7.96 -16.03
CA SER A 37 -21.02 -7.01 -15.75
C SER A 37 -21.07 -6.24 -17.06
N GLY A 38 -21.98 -6.68 -17.92
CA GLY A 38 -22.60 -5.86 -18.94
C GLY A 38 -23.58 -4.87 -18.30
N GLU A 39 -23.51 -4.67 -16.98
CA GLU A 39 -23.47 -3.29 -16.51
C GLU A 39 -22.20 -2.70 -17.10
N GLU A 40 -22.32 -2.17 -18.32
CA GLU A 40 -21.52 -1.01 -18.70
C GLU A 40 -21.50 -0.16 -17.45
N CYS A 41 -20.35 -0.13 -16.76
CA CYS A 41 -20.18 0.82 -15.70
C CYS A 41 -20.52 2.13 -16.39
N GLY A 42 -21.63 2.77 -16.01
CA GLY A 42 -22.14 3.99 -16.65
C GLY A 42 -21.19 5.18 -16.46
N ILE A 43 -19.92 4.90 -16.21
CA ILE A 43 -18.79 5.78 -16.42
C ILE A 43 -18.69 5.94 -17.93
N SER A 44 -19.43 6.92 -18.44
CA SER A 44 -19.03 7.55 -19.70
C SER A 44 -17.55 7.91 -19.56
N ILE A 45 -16.72 7.41 -20.48
CA ILE A 45 -15.32 7.83 -20.54
C ILE A 45 -15.35 9.29 -20.95
N ILE A 46 -15.26 10.18 -19.96
CA ILE A 46 -15.21 11.62 -20.19
C ILE A 46 -13.91 11.91 -20.93
N ARG A 47 -14.02 12.46 -22.13
CA ARG A 47 -12.83 12.87 -22.88
C ARG A 47 -12.29 14.15 -22.26
N LYS A 48 -10.97 14.39 -22.34
CA LYS A 48 -10.37 15.64 -21.83
C LYS A 48 -11.06 16.89 -22.39
N SER A 49 -11.51 16.83 -23.65
CA SER A 49 -12.26 17.91 -24.33
C SER A 49 -13.65 18.19 -23.75
N GLU A 50 -14.21 17.26 -22.98
CA GLU A 50 -15.52 17.37 -22.33
C GLU A 50 -15.41 17.89 -20.90
N LEU A 51 -14.18 18.03 -20.38
CA LEU A 51 -13.92 18.64 -19.09
C LEU A 51 -13.92 20.17 -19.23
N ILE A 52 -14.64 20.84 -18.34
CA ILE A 52 -14.55 22.29 -18.21
C ILE A 52 -13.18 22.62 -17.63
N GLU A 53 -12.41 23.46 -18.31
CA GLU A 53 -11.13 23.94 -17.80
C GLU A 53 -11.37 24.73 -16.50
N SER A 54 -10.81 24.25 -15.40
CA SER A 54 -10.83 24.96 -14.14
C SER A 54 -9.70 25.99 -14.12
N SER A 55 -10.02 27.25 -13.79
CA SER A 55 -9.02 28.28 -13.51
C SER A 55 -8.45 28.19 -12.08
N LEU A 56 -8.88 27.19 -11.30
CA LEU A 56 -8.44 26.99 -9.92
C LEU A 56 -7.03 26.41 -9.92
N GLN A 57 -6.07 27.21 -9.47
CA GLN A 57 -4.74 26.77 -9.14
C GLN A 57 -4.69 26.45 -7.64
N PRO A 58 -4.26 25.24 -7.24
CA PRO A 58 -4.08 24.93 -5.83
C PRO A 58 -2.90 25.73 -5.26
N ASP A 59 -3.00 26.13 -4.00
CA ASP A 59 -1.90 26.82 -3.30
C ASP A 59 -0.81 25.84 -2.86
N LEU A 60 -1.20 24.59 -2.56
CA LEU A 60 -0.31 23.55 -2.03
C LEU A 60 -0.54 22.23 -2.78
N ILE A 61 0.55 21.53 -3.10
CA ILE A 61 0.55 20.16 -3.60
C ILE A 61 1.24 19.26 -2.59
N LEU A 62 0.55 18.19 -2.16
CA LEU A 62 1.17 17.11 -1.40
C LEU A 62 1.40 15.90 -2.32
N ALA A 63 2.65 15.65 -2.66
CA ALA A 63 3.08 14.44 -3.34
C ALA A 63 3.42 13.37 -2.31
N ILE A 64 2.91 12.14 -2.50
CA ILE A 64 3.20 11.00 -1.64
C ILE A 64 3.63 9.85 -2.55
N ASP A 65 4.78 9.26 -2.24
CA ASP A 65 5.28 8.04 -2.86
C ASP A 65 5.71 7.07 -1.77
N GLY A 66 5.74 5.78 -2.07
CA GLY A 66 6.14 4.81 -1.08
C GLY A 66 6.41 3.43 -1.65
N SER A 67 7.07 2.62 -0.84
CA SER A 67 7.41 1.24 -1.15
C SER A 67 7.15 0.36 0.07
N TYR A 68 6.95 -0.94 -0.17
CA TYR A 68 6.80 -1.89 0.91
C TYR A 68 7.46 -3.23 0.56
N GLN A 69 7.88 -3.94 1.60
CA GLN A 69 8.44 -5.29 1.50
C GLN A 69 7.91 -6.18 2.62
N VAL A 70 7.43 -7.36 2.28
CA VAL A 70 6.86 -8.32 3.24
C VAL A 70 7.84 -9.46 3.51
N HIS A 71 8.00 -9.80 4.79
CA HIS A 71 8.82 -10.91 5.25
C HIS A 71 8.03 -11.88 6.13
N LYS A 72 8.37 -13.17 6.02
CA LYS A 72 7.79 -14.22 6.85
C LYS A 72 8.54 -14.33 8.18
N VAL A 73 7.81 -14.55 9.26
CA VAL A 73 8.39 -14.82 10.58
C VAL A 73 8.90 -16.27 10.58
N GLN A 74 10.20 -16.48 10.79
CA GLN A 74 10.84 -17.80 10.71
C GLN A 74 10.27 -18.81 11.71
N ASN A 75 9.85 -18.35 12.90
CA ASN A 75 9.32 -19.18 13.99
C ASN A 75 7.84 -18.90 14.32
N GLY A 76 7.07 -18.37 13.35
CA GLY A 76 5.70 -17.93 13.56
C GLY A 76 4.64 -18.95 13.13
N PHE A 77 3.39 -18.69 13.53
CA PHE A 77 2.20 -19.40 13.01
C PHE A 77 2.14 -19.28 11.47
N PRO A 78 1.59 -20.27 10.72
CA PRO A 78 1.47 -20.15 9.26
C PRO A 78 0.81 -18.84 8.83
N GLY A 79 1.47 -18.10 7.91
CA GLY A 79 1.02 -16.77 7.50
C GLY A 79 1.35 -15.64 8.48
N ALA A 80 2.22 -15.88 9.48
CA ALA A 80 2.85 -14.84 10.27
C ALA A 80 3.88 -14.10 9.40
N GLU A 81 3.55 -12.87 9.08
CA GLU A 81 4.34 -11.99 8.22
C GLU A 81 4.46 -10.63 8.90
N PHE A 82 5.47 -9.85 8.52
CA PHE A 82 5.56 -8.44 8.82
C PHE A 82 6.03 -7.69 7.58
N GLY A 83 5.58 -6.44 7.43
CA GLY A 83 5.89 -5.59 6.29
C GLY A 83 6.73 -4.39 6.71
N TYR A 84 7.83 -4.13 6.01
CA TYR A 84 8.48 -2.83 6.01
C TYR A 84 7.73 -1.92 5.05
N VAL A 85 7.46 -0.68 5.45
CA VAL A 85 6.87 0.33 4.59
C VAL A 85 7.69 1.61 4.73
N THR A 86 8.00 2.20 3.59
CA THR A 86 8.64 3.51 3.48
C THR A 86 7.68 4.44 2.73
N ILE A 87 7.36 5.59 3.32
CA ILE A 87 6.54 6.62 2.71
C ILE A 87 7.38 7.89 2.62
N ALA A 88 7.55 8.42 1.42
CA ALA A 88 8.09 9.74 1.16
C ALA A 88 6.94 10.69 0.83
N SER A 89 6.99 11.89 1.41
CA SER A 89 6.02 12.95 1.18
C SER A 89 6.76 14.25 0.88
N VAL A 90 6.26 15.00 -0.09
CA VAL A 90 6.78 16.32 -0.46
C VAL A 90 5.60 17.28 -0.54
N LEU A 91 5.62 18.32 0.30
CA LEU A 91 4.68 19.43 0.22
C LEU A 91 5.32 20.55 -0.60
N ILE A 92 4.64 21.00 -1.65
CA ILE A 92 5.09 22.04 -2.58
C ILE A 92 4.16 23.25 -2.45
N ASP A 93 4.72 24.42 -2.18
CA ASP A 93 4.02 25.70 -2.14
C ASP A 93 4.01 26.36 -3.51
N LEU A 94 2.88 26.27 -4.20
CA LEU A 94 2.71 26.82 -5.55
C LEU A 94 2.60 28.33 -5.57
N VAL A 95 2.20 28.96 -4.46
CA VAL A 95 2.16 30.43 -4.36
C VAL A 95 3.60 30.94 -4.42
N GLN A 96 4.49 30.39 -3.61
CA GLN A 96 5.91 30.76 -3.60
C GLN A 96 6.60 30.42 -4.92
N VAL A 97 6.30 29.26 -5.52
CA VAL A 97 6.82 28.90 -6.85
C VAL A 97 6.41 29.95 -7.89
N SER A 98 5.15 30.35 -7.90
CA SER A 98 4.62 31.37 -8.84
C SER A 98 5.22 32.76 -8.60
N GLU A 99 5.62 33.08 -7.36
CA GLU A 99 6.32 34.33 -7.04
C GLU A 99 7.78 34.32 -7.50
N LEU A 100 8.47 33.19 -7.34
CA LEU A 100 9.85 33.01 -7.81
C LEU A 100 9.95 32.98 -9.34
N GLU A 101 8.96 32.40 -10.03
CA GLU A 101 8.89 32.35 -11.50
C GLU A 101 8.90 33.75 -12.16
N LYS A 102 8.42 34.78 -11.45
CA LYS A 102 8.42 36.17 -11.95
C LYS A 102 9.82 36.80 -12.03
N GLN A 103 10.85 36.13 -11.50
CA GLN A 103 12.23 36.63 -11.48
C GLN A 103 13.04 36.00 -12.61
N ASP A 104 13.84 36.80 -13.32
CA ASP A 104 14.71 36.30 -14.40
C ASP A 104 15.76 35.30 -13.90
N PHE A 105 16.18 35.43 -12.63
CA PHE A 105 17.14 34.55 -11.98
C PHE A 105 16.64 34.12 -10.61
N ILE A 106 16.33 32.83 -10.48
CA ILE A 106 15.83 32.24 -9.24
C ILE A 106 17.00 31.84 -8.36
N GLU A 107 16.98 32.27 -7.09
CA GLU A 107 17.96 31.82 -6.10
C GLU A 107 17.68 30.35 -5.69
N PRO A 108 18.61 29.40 -5.92
CA PRO A 108 18.34 27.98 -5.69
C PRO A 108 17.98 27.62 -4.24
N LYS A 109 18.47 28.40 -3.26
CA LYS A 109 18.14 28.20 -1.85
C LYS A 109 16.67 28.50 -1.57
N LYS A 110 16.17 29.63 -2.07
CA LYS A 110 14.75 30.02 -1.94
C LYS A 110 13.83 29.05 -2.67
N PHE A 111 14.26 28.57 -3.84
CA PHE A 111 13.49 27.54 -4.54
C PHE A 111 13.35 26.25 -3.73
N ARG A 112 14.40 25.80 -3.05
CA ARG A 112 14.34 24.62 -2.17
C ARG A 112 13.41 24.82 -0.96
N GLU A 113 13.22 26.04 -0.50
CA GLU A 113 12.31 26.34 0.62
C GLU A 113 10.83 26.22 0.23
N THR A 114 10.53 26.23 -1.09
CA THR A 114 9.16 25.98 -1.59
C THR A 114 8.71 24.53 -1.42
N GLU A 115 9.65 23.62 -1.15
CA GLU A 115 9.40 22.20 -0.97
C GLU A 115 9.78 21.76 0.45
N LYS A 116 8.87 21.07 1.13
CA LYS A 116 9.15 20.40 2.40
C LYS A 116 8.99 18.89 2.23
N ALA A 117 10.08 18.16 2.36
CA ALA A 117 10.08 16.71 2.30
C ALA A 117 10.05 16.08 3.70
N SER A 118 9.28 15.00 3.86
CA SER A 118 9.28 14.15 5.05
C SER A 118 9.23 12.69 4.65
N THR A 119 9.99 11.86 5.36
CA THR A 119 10.01 10.41 5.15
C THR A 119 9.57 9.70 6.43
N LEU A 120 8.74 8.67 6.27
CA LEU A 120 8.27 7.80 7.33
C LEU A 120 8.64 6.36 6.97
N GLU A 121 9.46 5.75 7.80
CA GLU A 121 9.81 4.34 7.73
C GLU A 121 9.19 3.64 8.94
N SER A 122 8.49 2.52 8.70
CA SER A 122 7.88 1.75 9.77
C SER A 122 7.78 0.26 9.43
N VAL A 123 7.57 -0.55 10.46
CA VAL A 123 7.36 -2.00 10.38
C VAL A 123 5.98 -2.34 10.87
N PHE A 124 5.29 -3.20 10.13
CA PHE A 124 3.92 -3.59 10.39
C PHE A 124 3.81 -5.08 10.66
N PRO A 125 3.24 -5.50 11.80
CA PRO A 125 2.87 -6.88 12.00
C PRO A 125 1.70 -7.24 11.07
N GLY A 126 1.79 -8.40 10.44
CA GLY A 126 0.67 -9.03 9.75
C GLY A 126 -0.35 -9.58 10.74
N TYR A 127 -1.45 -10.11 10.21
CA TYR A 127 -2.60 -10.56 11.02
C TYR A 127 -2.28 -11.60 12.10
N ASN A 128 -1.23 -12.40 11.91
CA ASN A 128 -0.81 -13.46 12.83
C ASN A 128 0.40 -13.06 13.69
N VAL A 129 0.67 -11.76 13.83
CA VAL A 129 1.73 -11.20 14.66
C VAL A 129 1.11 -10.16 15.61
N ILE A 130 1.40 -10.27 16.90
CA ILE A 130 0.94 -9.34 17.94
C ILE A 130 2.19 -8.73 18.57
N LEU A 131 2.19 -7.40 18.76
CA LEU A 131 3.25 -6.69 19.48
C LEU A 131 3.04 -6.84 20.98
N ASP A 132 4.12 -6.92 21.76
CA ASP A 132 4.07 -7.14 23.21
C ASP A 132 3.22 -6.10 23.97
N SER A 133 3.10 -4.89 23.42
CA SER A 133 2.30 -3.80 23.98
C SER A 133 0.81 -3.85 23.63
N GLU A 134 0.39 -4.74 22.73
CA GLU A 134 -0.97 -4.77 22.20
C GLU A 134 -1.71 -6.08 22.51
N LYS A 135 -3.03 -5.97 22.76
CA LYS A 135 -3.88 -7.12 23.08
C LYS A 135 -4.46 -7.82 21.85
N ASP A 136 -4.50 -7.14 20.71
CA ASP A 136 -5.15 -7.64 19.49
C ASP A 136 -4.45 -7.07 18.25
N ALA A 137 -4.19 -7.91 17.25
CA ALA A 137 -3.55 -7.54 15.98
C ALA A 137 -4.31 -6.44 15.20
N LYS A 138 -5.60 -6.22 15.49
CA LYS A 138 -6.39 -5.16 14.86
C LYS A 138 -5.99 -3.74 15.30
N VAL A 139 -5.49 -3.58 16.53
CA VAL A 139 -5.18 -2.27 17.12
C VAL A 139 -3.94 -1.64 16.45
N ASN A 140 -2.97 -2.48 16.05
CA ASN A 140 -1.75 -2.11 15.34
C ASN A 140 -1.98 -1.21 14.11
N ARG A 141 -3.10 -1.38 13.40
CA ARG A 141 -3.37 -0.63 12.15
C ARG A 141 -3.79 0.82 12.39
N THR A 142 -4.45 1.10 13.52
CA THR A 142 -5.00 2.43 13.83
C THR A 142 -3.94 3.41 14.34
N GLY A 143 -2.93 2.93 15.07
CA GLY A 143 -1.85 3.78 15.59
C GLY A 143 -1.02 4.45 14.49
N PHE A 144 -0.70 3.70 13.43
CA PHE A 144 0.11 4.21 12.33
C PHE A 144 -0.55 5.35 11.55
N VAL A 145 -1.86 5.25 11.25
CA VAL A 145 -2.57 6.33 10.54
C VAL A 145 -2.50 7.61 11.39
N GLY A 146 -2.58 7.48 12.71
CA GLY A 146 -2.34 8.59 13.64
C GLY A 146 -0.93 9.17 13.52
N ASP A 147 0.11 8.33 13.58
CA ASP A 147 1.50 8.77 13.50
C ASP A 147 1.86 9.40 12.15
N PHE A 148 1.31 8.87 11.06
CA PHE A 148 1.50 9.41 9.71
C PHE A 148 0.80 10.78 9.56
N LEU A 149 -0.45 10.89 10.03
CA LEU A 149 -1.18 12.16 10.02
C LEU A 149 -0.51 13.21 10.93
N PHE A 150 0.02 12.78 12.08
CA PHE A 150 0.77 13.66 12.98
C PHE A 150 2.06 14.18 12.33
N LYS A 151 2.82 13.30 11.65
CA LYS A 151 4.01 13.71 10.89
C LYS A 151 3.68 14.58 9.67
N LEU A 152 2.56 14.35 9.00
CA LEU A 152 2.04 15.23 7.95
C LEU A 152 1.65 16.60 8.50
N GLY A 153 1.09 16.67 9.71
CA GLY A 153 0.78 17.94 10.39
C GLY A 153 1.99 18.80 10.71
N HIS A 154 3.21 18.23 10.71
CA HIS A 154 4.45 19.00 10.82
C HIS A 154 4.94 19.58 9.47
N LEU A 155 4.36 19.16 8.35
CA LEU A 155 4.69 19.71 7.02
C LEU A 155 3.90 20.99 6.72
N THR A 156 2.65 21.08 7.20
CA THR A 156 1.79 22.27 7.11
C THR A 156 2.18 23.32 8.13
#